data_AF-A0A3M0XX51-F1
#
_entry.id   AF-A0A3M0XX51-F1
#
_cell.length_a   1.000
_cell.length_b   1.000
_cell.length_c   1.000
_cell.angle_alpha   90.00
_cell.angle_beta   90.00
_cell.angle_gamma   90.00
#
_symmetry.space_group_name_H-M   'P 1'
#
loop_
_entity.id
_entity.type
_entity.pdbx_description
1 polymer ?
#
loop_
_entity_poly.entity_id
_entity_poly.type
_entity_poly.pdbx_seq_one_letter_code
_entity_poly.pdbx_strand_id
1 'polypeptide(L)'
;HTVGGGYDRPALLTAAGKPKRTPKGRPHTEISPHVYLSNASFLVALQVRDPADTPLIERMAEALQNPVWPLYLGRKACVPSRPVFAGTGNYENLLAALKNCGDFTQYHHWQKNEKTLSLRLVLECDTPVGHRRRDNLHSRRFRVYHPRYVQETSIAFTLKLQEDGHVSLQTAT
;
A
#
# COMPACT_ATOMS: atom_id res chain seq x y z
N HIS A 1 13.72 14.59 -5.79
CA HIS A 1 13.62 15.42 -4.57
C HIS A 1 15.00 15.99 -4.27
N THR A 2 15.08 17.11 -3.55
CA THR A 2 16.36 17.76 -3.21
C THR A 2 16.45 18.05 -1.71
N VAL A 3 17.68 18.11 -1.19
CA VAL A 3 17.97 18.54 0.18
C VAL A 3 18.99 19.68 0.13
N GLY A 4 18.91 20.63 1.07
CA GLY A 4 19.84 21.75 1.21
C GLY A 4 19.47 22.98 0.38
N GLY A 5 18.71 22.82 -0.71
CA GLY A 5 18.07 23.93 -1.45
C GLY A 5 19.02 25.00 -2.00
N GLY A 6 20.33 24.78 -1.98
CA GLY A 6 21.33 25.77 -2.36
C GLY A 6 21.54 26.89 -1.33
N TYR A 7 21.08 26.73 -0.09
CA TYR A 7 21.27 27.72 0.98
C TYR A 7 22.60 27.52 1.71
N ASP A 8 23.24 28.62 2.11
CA ASP A 8 24.46 28.56 2.96
C ASP A 8 24.15 28.11 4.39
N ARG A 9 22.90 28.26 4.87
CA ARG A 9 22.46 27.86 6.22
C ARG A 9 20.99 27.38 6.21
N PRO A 10 20.67 26.19 6.76
CA PRO A 10 21.60 25.15 7.20
C PRO A 10 22.32 24.53 6.00
N ALA A 11 23.66 24.50 6.04
CA ALA A 11 24.46 23.85 5.00
C ALA A 11 24.40 22.32 5.16
N LEU A 12 24.42 21.62 4.03
CA LEU A 12 24.71 20.21 4.02
C LEU A 12 26.17 19.97 4.41
N LEU A 13 26.44 18.96 5.22
CA LEU A 13 27.78 18.66 5.71
C LEU A 13 28.36 17.42 5.01
N THR A 14 29.67 17.43 4.82
CA THR A 14 30.44 16.24 4.43
C THR A 14 30.64 15.32 5.64
N ALA A 15 31.16 14.10 5.41
CA ALA A 15 31.50 13.17 6.51
C ALA A 15 32.51 13.76 7.52
N ALA A 16 33.31 14.75 7.10
CA ALA A 16 34.23 15.48 7.97
C ALA A 16 33.58 16.67 8.72
N GLY A 17 32.26 16.84 8.63
CA GLY A 17 31.52 17.92 9.31
C GLY A 17 31.66 19.31 8.65
N LYS A 18 32.33 19.42 7.51
CA LYS A 18 32.51 20.70 6.79
C LYS A 18 31.34 20.97 5.82
N PRO A 19 30.93 22.24 5.60
CA PRO A 19 29.92 22.59 4.60
C PRO A 19 30.27 22.05 3.22
N LYS A 20 29.34 21.31 2.63
CA LYS A 20 29.45 20.75 1.29
C LYS A 20 29.17 21.86 0.27
N ARG A 21 30.09 22.02 -0.67
CA ARG A 21 30.02 23.03 -1.74
C ARG A 21 30.16 22.36 -3.11
N THR A 22 29.57 22.98 -4.12
CA THR A 22 29.78 22.64 -5.53
C THR A 22 31.21 22.98 -5.96
N PRO A 23 31.71 22.46 -7.10
CA PRO A 23 33.02 22.85 -7.65
C PRO A 23 33.17 24.37 -7.89
N LYS A 24 32.05 25.09 -8.07
CA LYS A 24 32.00 26.55 -8.25
C LYS A 24 31.85 27.32 -6.92
N GLY A 25 32.05 26.68 -5.77
CA GLY A 25 31.98 27.30 -4.44
C GLY A 25 30.56 27.59 -3.90
N ARG A 26 29.51 27.33 -4.68
CA ARG A 26 28.11 27.52 -4.24
C ARG A 26 27.68 26.45 -3.24
N PRO A 27 26.70 26.72 -2.36
CA PRO A 27 26.14 25.70 -1.49
C PRO A 27 25.65 24.49 -2.28
N HIS A 28 25.94 23.30 -1.77
CA HIS A 28 25.59 22.06 -2.46
C HIS A 28 24.12 21.71 -2.24
N THR A 29 23.48 21.18 -3.29
CA THR A 29 22.15 20.57 -3.22
C THR A 29 22.29 19.09 -3.50
N GLU A 30 21.80 18.25 -2.58
CA GLU A 30 21.78 16.81 -2.82
C GLU A 30 20.51 16.42 -3.54
N ILE A 31 20.68 15.62 -4.59
CA ILE A 31 19.57 15.05 -5.34
C ILE A 31 19.28 13.67 -4.77
N SER A 32 18.03 13.45 -4.37
CA SER A 32 17.51 12.15 -3.97
C SER A 32 16.47 11.69 -5.00
N PRO A 33 16.75 10.65 -5.80
CA PRO A 33 15.76 10.06 -6.69
C PRO A 33 14.75 9.25 -5.87
N HIS A 34 13.47 9.37 -6.22
CA HIS A 34 12.39 8.60 -5.59
C HIS A 34 11.48 8.03 -6.67
N VAL A 35 11.16 6.75 -6.54
CA VAL A 35 10.25 6.04 -7.45
C VAL A 35 8.86 5.95 -6.81
N TYR A 36 7.84 6.15 -7.64
CA TYR A 36 6.42 6.12 -7.28
C TYR A 36 5.67 5.20 -8.25
N LEU A 37 4.58 4.59 -7.77
CA LEU A 37 3.60 3.93 -8.63
C LEU A 37 2.47 4.93 -8.90
N SER A 38 2.15 5.13 -10.17
CA SER A 38 1.08 6.03 -10.63
C SER A 38 -0.12 5.22 -11.11
N ASN A 39 -1.34 5.71 -10.87
CA ASN A 39 -2.59 5.08 -11.29
C ASN A 39 -2.71 3.60 -10.88
N ALA A 40 -2.28 3.27 -9.67
CA ALA A 40 -2.38 1.93 -9.09
C ALA A 40 -3.46 1.89 -8.00
N SER A 41 -4.20 0.78 -7.93
CA SER A 41 -5.18 0.49 -6.88
C SER A 41 -4.83 -0.83 -6.20
N PHE A 42 -5.02 -0.91 -4.87
CA PHE A 42 -4.71 -2.11 -4.07
C PHE A 42 -5.83 -2.43 -3.09
N LEU A 43 -6.24 -3.70 -3.04
CA LEU A 43 -7.15 -4.23 -2.02
C LEU A 43 -6.33 -5.00 -1.01
N VAL A 44 -6.55 -4.74 0.27
CA VAL A 44 -5.84 -5.41 1.35
C VAL A 44 -6.88 -6.01 2.29
N ALA A 45 -6.80 -7.32 2.51
CA ALA A 45 -7.51 -8.02 3.56
C ALA A 45 -6.55 -8.35 4.70
N LEU A 46 -6.99 -8.13 5.93
CA LEU A 46 -6.27 -8.46 7.15
C LEU A 46 -7.06 -9.52 7.91
N GLN A 47 -6.37 -10.52 8.45
CA GLN A 47 -6.97 -11.55 9.30
C GLN A 47 -6.23 -11.63 10.64
N VAL A 48 -6.95 -12.02 11.68
CA VAL A 48 -6.36 -12.50 12.94
C VAL A 48 -6.21 -14.01 12.89
N ARG A 49 -5.20 -14.56 13.59
CA ARG A 49 -5.01 -16.01 13.69
C ARG A 49 -5.85 -16.62 14.80
N ASP A 50 -5.95 -15.92 15.92
CA ASP A 50 -6.75 -16.33 17.07
C ASP A 50 -8.12 -15.62 17.03
N PRO A 51 -9.25 -16.34 17.09
CA PRO A 51 -10.57 -15.75 17.23
C PRO A 51 -10.71 -14.79 18.43
N ALA A 52 -9.92 -15.00 19.50
CA ALA A 52 -9.87 -14.10 20.65
C ALA A 52 -9.41 -12.67 20.29
N ASP A 53 -8.69 -12.52 19.18
CA ASP A 53 -8.21 -11.22 18.68
C ASP A 53 -9.23 -10.51 17.79
N THR A 54 -10.45 -11.04 17.60
CA THR A 54 -11.51 -10.37 16.81
C THR A 54 -11.72 -8.88 17.19
N PRO A 55 -11.69 -8.48 18.48
CA PRO A 55 -11.79 -7.06 18.86
C PRO A 55 -10.68 -6.17 18.28
N LEU A 56 -9.53 -6.73 17.89
CA LEU A 56 -8.47 -5.99 17.22
C LEU A 56 -8.90 -5.52 15.81
N ILE A 57 -9.63 -6.36 15.07
CA ILE A 57 -10.16 -6.00 13.74
C ILE A 57 -11.13 -4.81 13.86
N GLU A 58 -12.03 -4.85 14.86
CA GLU A 58 -13.00 -3.79 15.12
C GLU A 58 -12.30 -2.47 15.47
N ARG A 59 -11.31 -2.51 16.36
CA ARG A 59 -10.51 -1.34 16.73
C ARG A 59 -9.74 -0.75 15.53
N MET A 60 -9.22 -1.60 14.64
CA MET A 60 -8.57 -1.14 13.41
C MET A 60 -9.56 -0.51 12.44
N ALA A 61 -10.76 -1.09 12.30
CA ALA A 61 -11.84 -0.55 11.47
C ALA A 61 -12.28 0.84 11.97
N GLU A 62 -12.44 1.02 13.28
CA GLU A 62 -12.76 2.31 13.88
C GLU A 62 -11.65 3.34 13.64
N ALA A 63 -10.38 2.96 13.86
CA ALA A 63 -9.23 3.84 13.68
C ALA A 63 -9.02 4.27 12.20
N LEU A 64 -9.39 3.42 11.24
CA LEU A 64 -9.32 3.78 9.82
C LEU A 64 -10.44 4.74 9.40
N GLN A 65 -11.62 4.63 10.02
CA GLN A 65 -12.75 5.53 9.76
C GLN A 65 -12.59 6.87 10.48
N ASN A 66 -11.98 6.87 11.67
CA ASN A 66 -11.73 8.06 12.49
C ASN A 66 -10.23 8.23 12.79
N PRO A 67 -9.40 8.53 11.77
CA PRO A 67 -7.97 8.54 11.96
C PRO A 67 -7.49 9.77 12.75
N VAL A 68 -6.78 9.54 13.85
CA VAL A 68 -6.13 10.61 14.65
C VAL A 68 -5.04 11.33 13.85
N TRP A 69 -4.38 10.64 12.92
CA TRP A 69 -3.36 11.21 12.03
C TRP A 69 -3.75 11.07 10.57
N PRO A 70 -3.38 12.03 9.70
CA PRO A 70 -3.63 11.91 8.27
C PRO A 70 -3.05 10.61 7.69
N LEU A 71 -3.85 9.94 6.86
CA LEU A 71 -3.46 8.69 6.19
C LEU A 71 -2.68 9.00 4.90
N TYR A 72 -1.63 8.22 4.64
CA TYR A 72 -0.79 8.35 3.44
C TYR A 72 -0.41 6.97 2.89
N LEU A 73 -0.33 6.85 1.57
CA LEU A 73 0.10 5.63 0.86
C LEU A 73 1.62 5.62 0.72
N GLY A 74 2.30 5.23 1.80
CA GLY A 74 3.76 5.13 1.87
C GLY A 74 4.45 6.45 2.18
N ARG A 75 4.38 7.45 1.30
CA ARG A 75 4.99 8.79 1.52
C ARG A 75 3.91 9.85 1.76
N LYS A 76 4.23 10.89 2.54
CA LYS A 76 3.30 12.00 2.86
C LYS A 76 2.72 12.73 1.63
N ALA A 77 3.42 12.68 0.50
CA ALA A 77 2.94 13.26 -0.77
C ALA A 77 1.86 12.41 -1.46
N CYS A 78 1.64 11.16 -1.04
CA CYS A 78 0.72 10.21 -1.65
C CYS A 78 -0.55 10.10 -0.79
N VAL A 79 -1.44 11.07 -0.89
CA VAL A 79 -2.72 11.09 -0.16
C VAL A 79 -3.71 10.11 -0.83
N PRO A 80 -4.45 9.28 -0.07
CA PRO A 80 -5.48 8.41 -0.63
C PRO A 80 -6.56 9.23 -1.35
N SER A 81 -7.00 8.79 -2.53
CA SER A 81 -8.07 9.46 -3.29
C SER A 81 -9.49 9.07 -2.85
N ARG A 82 -9.62 8.02 -2.03
CA ARG A 82 -10.87 7.49 -1.48
C ARG A 82 -10.63 7.03 -0.03
N PRO A 83 -11.70 6.86 0.79
CA PRO A 83 -11.58 6.24 2.10
C PRO A 83 -10.86 4.89 2.02
N VAL A 84 -9.94 4.63 2.96
CA VAL A 84 -9.12 3.41 2.99
C VAL A 84 -9.92 2.21 3.51
N PHE A 85 -10.92 2.45 4.36
CA PHE A 85 -11.74 1.40 4.93
C PHE A 85 -12.74 0.85 3.90
N ALA A 86 -12.73 -0.47 3.69
CA ALA A 86 -13.60 -1.16 2.73
C ALA A 86 -14.66 -2.08 3.39
N GLY A 87 -14.56 -2.33 4.69
CA GLY A 87 -15.49 -3.20 5.44
C GLY A 87 -14.80 -4.25 6.30
N THR A 88 -15.63 -5.00 7.02
CA THR A 88 -15.24 -6.13 7.88
C THR A 88 -16.22 -7.28 7.66
N GLY A 89 -15.80 -8.51 7.93
CA GLY A 89 -16.69 -9.67 7.84
C GLY A 89 -15.98 -10.97 8.22
N ASN A 90 -16.77 -12.02 8.41
CA ASN A 90 -16.28 -13.36 8.68
C ASN A 90 -16.24 -14.15 7.38
N TYR A 91 -15.06 -14.67 7.06
CA TYR A 91 -14.80 -15.41 5.84
C TYR A 91 -14.01 -16.66 6.18
N GLU A 92 -14.12 -17.69 5.34
CA GLU A 92 -13.37 -18.94 5.50
C GLU A 92 -11.85 -18.70 5.47
N ASN A 93 -11.38 -17.78 4.62
CA ASN A 93 -9.98 -17.44 4.46
C ASN A 93 -9.81 -16.05 3.79
N LEU A 94 -8.58 -15.53 3.75
CA LEU A 94 -8.25 -14.25 3.09
C LEU A 94 -8.68 -14.20 1.63
N LEU A 95 -8.58 -15.32 0.89
CA LEU A 95 -8.97 -15.35 -0.52
C LEU A 95 -10.47 -15.13 -0.67
N ALA A 96 -11.29 -15.80 0.15
CA ALA A 96 -12.74 -15.60 0.18
C ALA A 96 -13.10 -14.14 0.53
N ALA A 97 -12.42 -13.54 1.51
CA ALA A 97 -12.61 -12.13 1.87
C ALA A 97 -12.30 -11.18 0.70
N LEU A 98 -11.18 -11.40 0.01
CA LEU A 98 -10.78 -10.58 -1.15
C LEU A 98 -11.74 -10.74 -2.34
N LYS A 99 -12.30 -11.94 -2.54
CA LYS A 99 -13.30 -12.19 -3.58
C LYS A 99 -14.63 -11.47 -3.33
N ASN A 100 -14.96 -11.19 -2.07
CA ASN A 100 -16.22 -10.58 -1.68
C ASN A 100 -16.23 -9.03 -1.72
N CYS A 101 -15.13 -8.39 -2.11
CA CYS A 101 -15.06 -6.93 -2.19
C CYS A 101 -15.50 -6.44 -3.59
N GLY A 102 -16.81 -6.30 -3.77
CA GLY A 102 -17.42 -5.92 -5.05
C GLY A 102 -16.98 -4.56 -5.58
N ASP A 103 -16.75 -3.58 -4.70
CA ASP A 103 -16.57 -2.17 -5.07
C ASP A 103 -15.11 -1.71 -5.17
N PHE A 104 -14.18 -2.66 -5.21
CA PHE A 104 -12.75 -2.35 -5.14
C PHE A 104 -12.21 -1.57 -6.36
N THR A 105 -12.88 -1.65 -7.51
CA THR A 105 -12.33 -1.07 -8.73
C THR A 105 -12.83 0.33 -9.01
N GLN A 106 -11.91 1.29 -9.06
CA GLN A 106 -12.07 2.56 -9.76
C GLN A 106 -12.05 2.36 -11.29
N TYR A 107 -12.44 1.19 -11.81
CA TYR A 107 -12.57 0.95 -13.26
C TYR A 107 -13.81 1.68 -13.76
N HIS A 108 -13.85 2.98 -13.53
CA HIS A 108 -14.91 3.83 -14.03
C HIS A 108 -14.73 3.93 -15.55
N HIS A 109 -15.85 3.82 -16.25
CA HIS A 109 -16.18 4.61 -17.43
C HIS A 109 -15.27 4.51 -18.68
N TRP A 110 -15.19 3.36 -19.39
CA TRP A 110 -15.15 3.48 -20.88
C TRP A 110 -15.45 2.24 -21.74
N GLN A 111 -15.63 1.04 -21.19
CA GLN A 111 -15.78 -0.15 -22.04
C GLN A 111 -17.00 -0.97 -21.67
N LYS A 112 -17.99 -0.97 -22.58
CA LYS A 112 -19.28 -1.67 -22.47
C LYS A 112 -19.20 -3.20 -22.59
N ASN A 113 -18.01 -3.78 -22.65
CA ASN A 113 -17.83 -5.21 -22.87
C ASN A 113 -17.36 -5.87 -21.59
N GLU A 114 -18.03 -6.96 -21.20
CA GLU A 114 -17.58 -7.85 -20.13
C GLU A 114 -16.13 -8.23 -20.37
N LYS A 115 -15.28 -7.99 -19.37
CA LYS A 115 -13.85 -8.30 -19.42
C LYS A 115 -13.47 -9.13 -18.22
N THR A 116 -12.78 -10.23 -18.49
CA THR A 116 -12.03 -10.96 -17.49
C THR A 116 -10.73 -10.21 -17.20
N LEU A 117 -10.58 -9.72 -15.98
CA LEU A 117 -9.35 -9.15 -15.46
C LEU A 117 -8.60 -10.22 -14.66
N SER A 118 -7.33 -10.44 -14.99
CA SER A 118 -6.43 -11.20 -14.13
C SER A 118 -5.73 -10.22 -13.18
N LEU A 119 -6.03 -10.32 -11.88
CA LEU A 119 -5.42 -9.50 -10.85
C LEU A 119 -4.31 -10.27 -10.15
N ARG A 120 -3.19 -9.60 -9.89
CA ARG A 120 -2.09 -10.15 -9.10
C ARG A 120 -2.50 -10.20 -7.64
N LEU A 121 -2.32 -11.38 -7.04
CA LEU A 121 -2.57 -11.63 -5.63
C LEU A 121 -1.25 -11.91 -4.92
N VAL A 122 -1.07 -11.31 -3.75
CA VAL A 122 0.09 -11.52 -2.88
C VAL A 122 -0.43 -11.91 -1.50
N LEU A 123 -0.25 -13.17 -1.13
CA LEU A 123 -0.71 -13.72 0.14
C LEU A 123 0.47 -13.99 1.06
N GLU A 124 0.29 -13.74 2.35
CA GLU A 124 1.24 -14.19 3.36
C GLU A 124 1.15 -15.71 3.52
N CYS A 125 2.30 -16.37 3.65
CA CYS A 125 2.40 -17.82 3.82
C CYS A 125 3.42 -18.18 4.90
N ASP A 126 3.24 -19.37 5.48
CA ASP A 126 4.16 -19.87 6.50
C ASP A 126 5.50 -20.29 5.90
N THR A 127 6.54 -20.25 6.72
CA THR A 127 7.89 -20.64 6.30
C THR A 127 7.98 -22.14 6.03
N PRO A 128 8.79 -22.60 5.05
CA PRO A 128 9.67 -21.83 4.16
C PRO A 128 9.07 -21.60 2.75
N VAL A 129 7.74 -21.67 2.61
CA VAL A 129 7.07 -21.62 1.30
C VAL A 129 7.09 -20.19 0.74
N GLY A 130 7.30 -20.05 -0.57
CA GLY A 130 7.18 -18.77 -1.27
C GLY A 130 8.41 -17.86 -1.22
N HIS A 131 8.19 -16.58 -1.52
CA HIS A 131 9.24 -15.57 -1.64
C HIS A 131 9.48 -14.84 -0.32
N ARG A 132 10.74 -14.82 0.13
CA ARG A 132 11.16 -14.07 1.31
C ARG A 132 11.16 -12.57 1.03
N ARG A 133 10.46 -11.79 1.86
CA ARG A 133 10.43 -10.32 1.88
C ARG A 133 10.89 -9.80 3.25
N ARG A 134 11.51 -8.63 3.31
CA ARG A 134 12.04 -8.02 4.56
C ARG A 134 11.25 -6.77 4.93
N ASP A 135 9.95 -6.95 5.11
CA ASP A 135 8.96 -5.89 5.34
C ASP A 135 8.07 -6.18 6.56
N ASN A 136 8.32 -7.24 7.33
CA ASN A 136 7.65 -7.47 8.61
C ASN A 136 8.21 -6.52 9.67
N LEU A 137 7.42 -5.56 10.12
CA LEU A 137 7.86 -4.51 11.03
C LEU A 137 8.17 -5.07 12.44
N HIS A 138 9.43 -4.99 12.85
CA HIS A 138 9.86 -5.35 14.21
C HIS A 138 9.92 -4.12 15.13
N SER A 139 10.55 -3.04 14.68
CA SER A 139 10.66 -1.81 15.47
C SER A 139 10.56 -0.56 14.60
N ARG A 140 9.58 0.29 14.90
CA ARG A 140 9.44 1.62 14.27
C ARG A 140 10.58 2.56 14.69
N ARG A 141 10.99 2.51 15.96
CA ARG A 141 12.01 3.41 16.53
C ARG A 141 13.40 3.18 15.94
N PHE A 142 13.75 1.91 15.71
CA PHE A 142 15.05 1.50 15.17
C PHE A 142 15.00 1.15 13.68
N ARG A 143 13.81 1.22 13.05
CA ARG A 143 13.59 0.88 11.64
C ARG A 143 14.07 -0.54 11.31
N VAL A 144 13.71 -1.49 12.16
CA VAL A 144 14.10 -2.90 12.02
C VAL A 144 12.94 -3.68 11.43
N TYR A 145 13.25 -4.50 10.42
CA TYR A 145 12.29 -5.33 9.71
C TYR A 145 12.79 -6.79 9.66
N HIS A 146 11.92 -7.70 10.06
CA HIS A 146 12.10 -9.15 9.97
C HIS A 146 11.69 -9.69 8.60
N PRO A 147 12.18 -10.88 8.24
CA PRO A 147 11.66 -11.59 7.08
C PRO A 147 10.22 -12.05 7.32
N ARG A 148 9.41 -12.04 6.26
CA ARG A 148 8.18 -12.82 6.12
C ARG A 148 8.15 -13.46 4.73
N TYR A 149 7.27 -14.42 4.54
CA TYR A 149 7.14 -15.14 3.30
C TYR A 149 5.82 -14.82 2.63
N VAL A 150 5.85 -14.66 1.32
CA VAL A 150 4.67 -14.39 0.51
C VAL A 150 4.61 -15.31 -0.70
N GLN A 151 3.40 -15.77 -1.00
CA GLN A 151 3.11 -16.47 -2.24
C GLN A 151 2.41 -15.52 -3.19
N GLU A 152 2.88 -15.50 -4.43
CA GLU A 152 2.27 -14.73 -5.50
C GLU A 152 1.47 -15.66 -6.40
N THR A 153 0.25 -15.24 -6.73
CA THR A 153 -0.61 -15.93 -7.68
C THR A 153 -1.43 -14.89 -8.45
N SER A 154 -2.30 -15.34 -9.34
CA SER A 154 -3.28 -14.48 -9.99
C SER A 154 -4.68 -15.05 -9.81
N ILE A 155 -5.66 -14.17 -9.84
CA ILE A 155 -7.07 -14.53 -9.77
C ILE A 155 -7.82 -13.78 -10.87
N ALA A 156 -8.69 -14.50 -11.57
CA ALA A 156 -9.55 -13.94 -12.59
C ALA A 156 -10.83 -13.38 -11.94
N PHE A 157 -11.15 -12.14 -12.30
CA PHE A 157 -12.41 -11.50 -11.97
C PHE A 157 -13.13 -11.11 -13.25
N THR A 158 -14.45 -11.26 -13.26
CA THR A 158 -15.33 -10.73 -14.28
C THR A 158 -15.81 -9.35 -13.82
N LEU A 159 -15.56 -8.34 -14.65
CA LEU A 159 -16.14 -7.02 -14.44
C LEU A 159 -17.60 -7.03 -14.87
N LYS A 160 -18.51 -6.67 -13.96
CA LYS A 160 -19.91 -6.35 -14.30
C LYS A 160 -20.16 -4.86 -14.12
N LEU A 161 -20.65 -4.24 -15.20
CA LEU A 161 -21.19 -2.90 -15.18
C LEU A 161 -22.56 -2.95 -14.50
N GLN A 162 -22.73 -2.15 -13.45
CA GLN A 162 -24.02 -1.92 -12.82
C GLN A 162 -24.75 -0.79 -13.55
N GLU A 163 -26.09 -0.74 -13.42
CA GLU A 163 -26.96 0.18 -14.15
C GLU A 163 -26.69 1.67 -13.83
N ASP A 164 -26.11 1.94 -12.66
CA ASP A 164 -25.68 3.27 -12.18
C ASP A 164 -24.31 3.72 -12.74
N GLY A 165 -23.69 2.89 -13.58
CA GLY A 165 -22.35 3.14 -14.14
C GLY A 165 -21.21 2.76 -13.18
N HIS A 166 -21.50 2.17 -12.01
CA HIS A 166 -20.50 1.60 -11.14
C HIS A 166 -19.99 0.27 -11.71
N VAL A 167 -18.71 -0.03 -11.50
CA VAL A 167 -18.10 -1.30 -11.94
C VAL A 167 -17.78 -2.13 -10.71
N SER A 168 -18.40 -3.30 -10.65
CA SER A 168 -18.16 -4.27 -9.59
C SER A 168 -17.34 -5.46 -10.10
N LEU A 169 -16.44 -5.94 -9.25
CA LEU A 169 -15.73 -7.20 -9.48
C LEU A 169 -16.59 -8.35 -8.97
N GLN A 170 -16.84 -9.33 -9.83
CA GLN A 170 -17.33 -10.64 -9.42
C GLN A 170 -16.26 -11.68 -9.76
N THR A 171 -16.04 -12.64 -8.89
CA THR A 171 -15.15 -13.75 -9.24
C THR A 171 -15.67 -14.48 -10.46
N ALA A 172 -14.78 -14.79 -11.41
CA ALA A 172 -15.12 -15.72 -12.49
C ALA A 172 -15.34 -17.11 -11.86
N THR A 173 -16.50 -17.72 -12.17
CA THR A 173 -16.83 -19.10 -11.79
C THR A 173 -15.82 -20.09 -12.35
#